data_AF-A0A0T5ZC18-F1
#
_entry.id   AF-A0A0T5ZC18-F1
#
_cell.length_a   1.000
_cell.length_b   1.000
_cell.length_c   1.000
_cell.angle_alpha   90.00
_cell.angle_beta   90.00
_cell.angle_gamma   90.00
#
_symmetry.space_group_name_H-M   'P 1'
#
loop_
_entity.id
_entity.type
_entity.pdbx_description
1 polymer ?
#
loop_
_entity_poly.entity_id
_entity_poly.type
_entity_poly.pdbx_seq_one_letter_code
_entity_poly.pdbx_strand_id
1 'polypeptide(L)'
;MGRALAAAARGDAVSARMGLESASNGTDLRRAVCVGRLHLNENEAVTRTRTLSASQIVARPIDEVFGFFSRPENLGRIMPPEFGLVIRSADRAMRAGLVIDYTVRPLLGIGTTWRTRIDACAPPHGFADVQLRGPYRRWEHRHAFASVVNGTRIDDEIDYEMPLGRFGDALHDRLVRPALERLFRYRAAAIDAVFASAGVADHPLTIAVAGGTGFVGGAIAAELRRRGHRLVVLSHRGEAARGPLPDDVEIRTADTAVPAALGAALAGVDALVIALAFPNYPMENPRRGHTFMDVDAAGTERLVAAAREGGVRRVVYVSGAGAAPDAKRVWFRAKWRAEEAVRGSGIAHAIIRPTWIYGPRDAALNRFLAFARTLPFVPLTNRGRQLMAPVFIDDIARLAADSLIMDAAVDQVFEVGGPETMTMREVIRRAVAMAGTPRPIMPGPTPLLKLAAWPLSFLPRPPLTPSAVDFINQPATVDVRPLLARMPRRLTPLDEGLATYLGPTPGGELRFA
;
A
#
# COMPACT_ATOMS: atom_id res chain seq x y z
N MET A 1 3.64 -31.32 -43.00
CA MET A 1 4.87 -30.52 -42.74
C MET A 1 4.76 -29.04 -43.17
N GLY A 2 4.21 -28.70 -44.34
CA GLY A 2 4.19 -27.30 -44.83
C GLY A 2 3.43 -26.26 -43.98
N ARG A 3 2.36 -26.64 -43.26
CA ARG A 3 1.61 -25.72 -42.38
C ARG A 3 2.32 -25.37 -41.07
N ALA A 4 3.14 -26.29 -40.54
CA ALA A 4 3.90 -26.07 -39.30
C ALA A 4 5.12 -25.15 -39.54
N LEU A 5 5.81 -25.33 -40.67
CA LEU A 5 6.91 -24.46 -41.10
C LEU A 5 6.44 -23.03 -41.41
N ALA A 6 5.26 -22.86 -42.01
CA ALA A 6 4.68 -21.54 -42.26
C ALA A 6 4.12 -20.85 -40.99
N ALA A 7 3.82 -21.62 -39.93
CA ALA A 7 3.45 -21.06 -38.63
C ALA A 7 4.70 -20.65 -37.83
N ALA A 8 5.75 -21.47 -37.84
CA ALA A 8 7.05 -21.16 -37.25
C ALA A 8 7.69 -19.92 -37.90
N ALA A 9 7.74 -19.85 -39.24
CA ALA A 9 8.27 -18.68 -39.95
C ALA A 9 7.46 -17.39 -39.72
N ARG A 10 6.15 -17.50 -39.44
CA ARG A 10 5.31 -16.36 -39.04
C ARG A 10 5.54 -15.96 -37.59
N GLY A 11 5.77 -16.92 -36.69
CA GLY A 11 6.19 -16.67 -35.32
C GLY A 11 7.55 -15.96 -35.25
N ASP A 12 8.53 -16.44 -36.02
CA ASP A 12 9.89 -15.88 -36.07
C ASP A 12 9.92 -14.47 -36.68
N ALA A 13 9.10 -14.21 -37.71
CA ALA A 13 8.98 -12.86 -38.30
C ALA A 13 8.30 -11.85 -37.36
N VAL A 14 7.36 -12.30 -36.52
CA VAL A 14 6.71 -11.46 -35.50
C VAL A 14 7.67 -11.20 -34.34
N SER A 15 8.40 -12.22 -33.86
CA SER A 15 9.43 -12.06 -32.82
C SER A 15 10.58 -11.15 -33.26
N ALA A 16 11.04 -11.27 -34.51
CA ALA A 16 12.07 -10.40 -35.08
C ALA A 16 11.60 -8.93 -35.23
N ARG A 17 10.34 -8.71 -35.61
CA ARG A 17 9.75 -7.35 -35.63
C ARG A 17 9.49 -6.76 -34.25
N MET A 18 9.34 -7.61 -33.23
CA MET A 18 9.14 -7.21 -31.84
C MET A 18 10.45 -7.08 -31.04
N GLY A 19 11.61 -7.42 -31.61
CA GLY A 19 12.88 -7.41 -30.89
C GLY A 19 12.98 -8.45 -29.77
N LEU A 20 12.18 -9.53 -29.84
CA LEU A 20 12.19 -10.62 -28.87
C LEU A 20 13.27 -11.64 -29.26
N GLU A 21 14.55 -11.38 -28.96
CA GLU A 21 15.60 -12.39 -29.17
C GLU A 21 15.52 -13.52 -28.12
N SER A 22 15.72 -14.76 -28.56
CA SER A 22 15.72 -15.94 -27.71
C SER A 22 16.87 -15.87 -26.69
N ALA A 23 16.55 -15.83 -25.41
CA ALA A 23 17.53 -15.92 -24.33
C ALA A 23 18.22 -17.29 -24.34
N SER A 24 19.33 -17.42 -25.05
CA SER A 24 20.27 -18.52 -24.88
C SER A 24 21.70 -18.04 -25.09
N ASN A 25 22.55 -18.36 -24.10
CA ASN A 25 23.99 -18.14 -23.99
C ASN A 25 24.53 -16.73 -23.70
N GLY A 26 24.89 -16.53 -22.43
CA GLY A 26 26.26 -16.18 -22.06
C GLY A 26 26.66 -14.70 -22.06
N THR A 27 26.78 -14.15 -20.85
CA THR A 27 27.69 -13.03 -20.45
C THR A 27 27.35 -11.63 -21.00
N ASP A 28 26.55 -10.88 -20.23
CA ASP A 28 26.98 -9.59 -19.65
C ASP A 28 26.00 -9.15 -18.53
N LEU A 29 26.19 -9.70 -17.33
CA LEU A 29 25.38 -9.42 -16.13
C LEU A 29 25.80 -8.09 -15.45
N ARG A 30 26.08 -7.05 -16.23
CA ARG A 30 26.41 -5.70 -15.71
C ARG A 30 25.65 -4.59 -16.44
N ARG A 31 24.33 -4.68 -16.50
CA ARG A 31 23.46 -3.49 -16.63
C ARG A 31 22.33 -3.54 -15.59
N ALA A 32 22.61 -2.84 -14.49
CA ALA A 32 21.71 -2.28 -13.48
C ALA A 32 20.34 -2.96 -13.27
N VAL A 33 20.28 -3.84 -12.28
CA VAL A 33 19.05 -4.05 -11.50
C VAL A 33 18.83 -2.78 -10.69
N CYS A 34 17.87 -1.94 -11.08
CA CYS A 34 17.48 -0.76 -10.31
C CYS A 34 15.96 -0.60 -10.31
N VAL A 35 15.35 -0.82 -9.15
CA VAL A 35 13.97 -0.44 -8.87
C VAL A 35 13.85 1.08 -8.98
N GLY A 36 12.98 1.57 -9.87
CA GLY A 36 12.49 2.95 -9.82
C GLY A 36 13.36 4.06 -10.43
N ARG A 37 14.11 3.82 -11.52
CA ARG A 37 14.66 4.92 -12.34
C ARG A 37 14.44 4.69 -13.84
N LEU A 38 13.65 5.59 -14.43
CA LEU A 38 13.57 5.81 -15.87
C LEU A 38 14.98 5.93 -16.47
N HIS A 39 15.33 5.04 -17.41
CA HIS A 39 16.52 5.19 -18.26
C HIS A 39 16.07 5.66 -19.63
N LEU A 40 16.33 6.93 -19.94
CA LEU A 40 16.18 7.46 -21.28
C LEU A 40 17.52 7.29 -21.99
N ASN A 41 17.60 6.41 -22.98
CA ASN A 41 18.75 6.27 -23.86
C ASN A 41 18.36 6.82 -25.24
N GLU A 42 19.16 7.75 -25.78
CA GLU A 42 19.03 8.23 -27.16
C GLU A 42 20.25 7.78 -27.96
N ASN A 43 20.02 7.22 -29.15
CA ASN A 43 21.04 7.01 -30.17
C ASN A 43 20.68 7.87 -31.38
N GLU A 44 21.48 8.92 -31.66
CA GLU A 44 21.43 9.61 -32.95
C GLU A 44 22.26 8.82 -33.97
N ALA A 45 21.60 8.01 -34.79
CA ALA A 45 22.22 7.44 -35.98
C ALA A 45 22.14 8.46 -37.14
N VAL A 46 22.84 8.17 -38.25
CA VAL A 46 22.93 8.99 -39.49
C VAL A 46 21.55 9.29 -40.14
N THR A 47 20.48 8.66 -39.64
CA THR A 47 19.06 8.89 -39.91
C THR A 47 18.41 9.74 -38.81
N ARG A 48 17.61 10.77 -39.16
CA ARG A 48 16.87 11.70 -38.24
C ARG A 48 15.84 11.04 -37.28
N THR A 49 15.90 9.73 -37.12
CA THR A 49 15.04 8.96 -36.23
C THR A 49 15.57 9.10 -34.80
N ARG A 50 14.65 9.36 -33.87
CA ARG A 50 14.90 9.45 -32.43
C ARG A 50 14.22 8.29 -31.74
N THR A 51 14.85 7.77 -30.70
CA THR A 51 14.34 6.65 -29.92
C THR A 51 14.20 7.06 -28.46
N LEU A 52 13.06 6.72 -27.86
CA LEU A 52 12.81 6.90 -26.43
C LEU A 52 12.37 5.56 -25.84
N SER A 53 13.14 5.06 -24.86
CA SER A 53 12.85 3.81 -24.16
C SER A 53 12.48 4.04 -22.70
N ALA A 54 11.59 3.24 -22.16
CA ALA A 54 11.33 3.14 -20.72
C ALA A 54 11.07 1.68 -20.32
N SER A 55 11.54 1.31 -19.13
CA SER A 55 11.34 -0.03 -18.58
C SER A 55 10.88 0.08 -17.12
N GLN A 56 9.90 -0.73 -16.73
CA GLN A 56 9.45 -0.86 -15.35
C GLN A 56 8.98 -2.27 -15.03
N ILE A 57 8.93 -2.64 -13.75
CA ILE A 57 8.43 -3.94 -13.27
C ILE A 57 7.20 -3.71 -12.41
N VAL A 58 6.13 -4.44 -12.70
CA VAL A 58 4.92 -4.47 -11.87
C VAL A 58 4.73 -5.86 -11.26
N ALA A 59 4.31 -5.92 -10.00
CA ALA A 59 4.14 -7.16 -9.25
C ALA A 59 2.83 -7.90 -9.59
N ARG A 60 2.57 -8.11 -10.88
CA ARG A 60 1.39 -8.82 -11.41
C ARG A 60 1.79 -9.84 -12.49
N PRO A 61 1.00 -10.93 -12.67
CA PRO A 61 1.21 -11.90 -13.75
C PRO A 61 1.13 -11.25 -15.13
N ILE A 62 1.88 -11.79 -16.09
CA ILE A 62 2.00 -11.22 -17.44
C ILE A 62 0.63 -11.15 -18.16
N ASP A 63 -0.25 -12.12 -17.93
CA ASP A 63 -1.57 -12.16 -18.56
C ASP A 63 -2.48 -11.03 -18.07
N GLU A 64 -2.39 -10.65 -16.79
CA GLU A 64 -3.15 -9.53 -16.21
C GLU A 64 -2.63 -8.20 -16.77
N VAL A 65 -1.31 -8.04 -16.79
CA VAL A 65 -0.66 -6.85 -17.31
C VAL A 65 -0.96 -6.70 -18.80
N PHE A 66 -0.68 -7.72 -19.61
CA PHE A 66 -0.98 -7.69 -21.04
C PHE A 66 -2.48 -7.47 -21.29
N GLY A 67 -3.36 -8.11 -20.53
CA GLY A 67 -4.82 -7.96 -20.65
C GLY A 67 -5.31 -6.53 -20.40
N PHE A 68 -4.61 -5.74 -19.58
CA PHE A 68 -4.87 -4.32 -19.43
C PHE A 68 -4.43 -3.52 -20.66
N PHE A 69 -3.21 -3.76 -21.17
CA PHE A 69 -2.67 -3.03 -22.33
C PHE A 69 -3.35 -3.43 -23.65
N SER A 70 -3.91 -4.63 -23.74
CA SER A 70 -4.62 -5.13 -24.92
C SER A 70 -6.01 -4.53 -25.10
N ARG A 71 -6.45 -3.62 -24.21
CA ARG A 71 -7.76 -2.96 -24.27
C ARG A 71 -7.56 -1.47 -24.55
N PRO A 72 -7.85 -0.98 -25.77
CA PRO A 72 -7.67 0.42 -26.13
C PRO A 72 -8.33 1.42 -25.16
N GLU A 73 -9.43 1.04 -24.51
CA GLU A 73 -10.13 1.86 -23.52
C GLU A 73 -9.27 2.24 -22.32
N ASN A 74 -8.29 1.40 -21.98
CA ASN A 74 -7.40 1.66 -20.87
C ASN A 74 -6.33 2.70 -21.17
N LEU A 75 -6.13 3.07 -22.45
CA LEU A 75 -5.11 4.04 -22.85
C LEU A 75 -5.26 5.38 -22.12
N GLY A 76 -6.51 5.83 -21.90
CA GLY A 76 -6.79 7.07 -21.18
C GLY A 76 -6.43 7.04 -19.69
N ARG A 77 -6.27 5.85 -19.09
CA ARG A 77 -5.90 5.68 -17.68
C ARG A 77 -4.40 5.86 -17.43
N ILE A 78 -3.59 5.74 -18.48
CA ILE A 78 -2.12 5.77 -18.44
C ILE A 78 -1.55 6.92 -19.27
N MET A 79 -2.40 7.90 -19.60
CA MET A 79 -2.04 9.16 -20.24
C MET A 79 -2.45 10.34 -19.35
N PRO A 80 -1.69 11.46 -19.34
CA PRO A 80 -2.07 12.64 -18.57
C PRO A 80 -3.46 13.15 -19.00
N PRO A 81 -4.38 13.46 -18.05
CA PRO A 81 -5.75 13.88 -18.36
C PRO A 81 -5.81 15.11 -19.28
N GLU A 82 -4.84 16.02 -19.15
CA GLU A 82 -4.73 17.22 -19.96
C GLU A 82 -4.48 16.95 -21.45
N PHE A 83 -4.03 15.73 -21.83
CA PHE A 83 -3.93 15.32 -23.23
C PHE A 83 -5.31 15.08 -23.86
N GLY A 84 -6.39 14.99 -23.08
CA GLY A 84 -7.77 14.94 -23.59
C GLY A 84 -8.01 13.83 -24.61
N LEU A 85 -7.51 12.62 -24.34
CA LEU A 85 -7.62 11.48 -25.24
C LEU A 85 -9.10 11.13 -25.50
N VAL A 86 -9.48 11.06 -26.78
CA VAL A 86 -10.79 10.57 -27.21
C VAL A 86 -10.61 9.53 -28.31
N ILE A 87 -10.96 8.27 -28.03
CA ILE A 87 -10.93 7.16 -28.99
C ILE A 87 -12.23 7.16 -29.81
N ARG A 88 -12.10 7.18 -31.14
CA ARG A 88 -13.23 7.29 -32.08
C ARG A 88 -13.58 5.97 -32.78
N SER A 89 -12.68 4.99 -32.80
CA SER A 89 -12.94 3.69 -33.43
C SER A 89 -13.91 2.82 -32.62
N ALA A 90 -14.80 2.12 -33.33
CA ALA A 90 -15.77 1.19 -32.75
C ALA A 90 -15.16 -0.20 -32.51
N ASP A 91 -14.23 -0.63 -33.38
CA ASP A 91 -13.47 -1.87 -33.22
C ASP A 91 -12.29 -1.64 -32.27
N ARG A 92 -12.16 -2.54 -31.29
CA ARG A 92 -11.25 -2.42 -30.15
C ARG A 92 -10.57 -3.73 -29.77
N ALA A 93 -10.77 -4.79 -30.55
CA ALA A 93 -10.13 -6.07 -30.29
C ALA A 93 -8.67 -6.05 -30.79
N MET A 94 -7.71 -6.07 -29.86
CA MET A 94 -6.27 -6.01 -30.14
C MET A 94 -5.81 -7.17 -31.03
N ARG A 95 -5.37 -6.85 -32.25
CA ARG A 95 -4.83 -7.79 -33.24
C ARG A 95 -4.03 -7.05 -34.30
N ALA A 96 -3.12 -7.75 -34.97
CA ALA A 96 -2.43 -7.20 -36.13
C ALA A 96 -3.44 -6.73 -37.20
N GLY A 97 -3.25 -5.52 -37.72
CA GLY A 97 -4.14 -4.85 -38.66
C GLY A 97 -5.23 -3.98 -38.04
N LEU A 98 -5.44 -4.00 -36.70
CA LEU A 98 -6.38 -3.09 -36.04
C LEU A 98 -5.96 -1.63 -36.28
N VAL A 99 -6.90 -0.80 -36.72
CA VAL A 99 -6.71 0.65 -36.90
C VAL A 99 -7.44 1.39 -35.81
N ILE A 100 -6.74 2.29 -35.11
CA ILE A 100 -7.28 3.07 -34.00
C ILE A 100 -7.22 4.55 -34.39
N ASP A 101 -8.37 5.20 -34.38
CA ASP A 101 -8.52 6.64 -34.59
C ASP A 101 -8.76 7.32 -33.26
N TYR A 102 -7.95 8.32 -32.92
CA TYR A 102 -8.09 9.07 -31.67
C TYR A 102 -7.67 10.53 -31.81
N THR A 103 -8.08 11.36 -30.84
CA THR A 103 -7.69 12.77 -30.75
C THR A 103 -6.92 13.00 -29.45
N VAL A 104 -5.83 13.77 -29.51
CA VAL A 104 -5.01 14.18 -28.35
C VAL A 104 -4.66 15.66 -28.41
N ARG A 105 -4.30 16.25 -27.27
CA ARG A 105 -3.91 17.66 -27.09
C ARG A 105 -2.52 17.76 -26.41
N PRO A 106 -1.44 17.31 -27.07
CA PRO A 106 -0.14 17.15 -26.41
C PRO A 106 0.58 18.48 -26.12
N LEU A 107 0.29 19.53 -26.89
CA LEU A 107 1.00 20.82 -26.82
C LEU A 107 0.00 21.99 -26.94
N LEU A 108 0.09 22.94 -25.99
CA LEU A 108 -0.66 24.21 -26.00
C LEU A 108 -2.19 24.06 -26.16
N GLY A 109 -2.76 22.91 -25.80
CA GLY A 109 -4.20 22.65 -25.94
C GLY A 109 -4.70 22.42 -27.37
N ILE A 110 -3.80 22.39 -28.37
CA ILE A 110 -4.17 22.22 -29.78
C ILE A 110 -4.51 20.75 -30.03
N GLY A 111 -5.74 20.49 -30.48
CA GLY A 111 -6.22 19.16 -30.82
C GLY A 111 -5.58 18.61 -32.09
N THR A 112 -5.05 17.40 -32.01
CA THR A 112 -4.45 16.66 -33.11
C THR A 112 -5.17 15.32 -33.28
N THR A 113 -5.60 15.02 -34.50
CA THR A 113 -6.14 13.71 -34.85
C THR A 113 -5.00 12.76 -35.21
N TRP A 114 -5.05 11.56 -34.65
CA TRP A 114 -4.05 10.52 -34.83
C TRP A 114 -4.73 9.22 -35.27
N ARG A 115 -4.20 8.62 -36.33
CA ARG A 115 -4.59 7.29 -36.82
C ARG A 115 -3.38 6.37 -36.73
N THR A 116 -3.48 5.31 -35.93
CA THR A 116 -2.45 4.28 -35.80
C THR A 116 -2.96 2.92 -36.26
N ARG A 117 -2.04 2.01 -36.57
CA ARG A 117 -2.32 0.61 -36.89
C ARG A 117 -1.43 -0.29 -36.07
N ILE A 118 -2.00 -1.33 -35.48
CA ILE A 118 -1.23 -2.40 -34.83
C ILE A 118 -0.55 -3.22 -35.94
N ASP A 119 0.76 -3.10 -36.11
CA ASP A 119 1.49 -3.82 -37.17
C ASP A 119 1.87 -5.24 -36.75
N ALA A 120 2.18 -5.43 -35.47
CA ALA A 120 2.51 -6.73 -34.88
C ALA A 120 1.83 -6.90 -33.52
N CYS A 121 1.42 -8.13 -33.21
CA CYS A 121 0.84 -8.48 -31.91
C CYS A 121 1.17 -9.95 -31.62
N ALA A 122 1.82 -10.21 -30.49
CA ALA A 122 2.12 -11.54 -29.98
C ALA A 122 1.69 -11.62 -28.51
N PRO A 123 0.41 -11.87 -28.22
CA PRO A 123 -0.05 -12.08 -26.85
C PRO A 123 0.66 -13.27 -26.17
N PRO A 124 1.05 -13.17 -24.89
CA PRO A 124 0.98 -12.00 -24.00
C PRO A 124 2.28 -11.15 -24.01
N HIS A 125 3.19 -11.40 -24.96
CA HIS A 125 4.56 -10.86 -24.98
C HIS A 125 4.70 -9.46 -25.57
N GLY A 126 3.69 -8.94 -26.28
CA GLY A 126 3.72 -7.56 -26.74
C GLY A 126 2.94 -7.26 -28.01
N PHE A 127 3.03 -6.00 -28.42
CA PHE A 127 2.47 -5.48 -29.67
C PHE A 127 3.21 -4.21 -30.10
N ALA A 128 3.08 -3.86 -31.38
CA ALA A 128 3.66 -2.66 -31.96
C ALA A 128 2.61 -1.91 -32.75
N ASP A 129 2.53 -0.59 -32.57
CA ASP A 129 1.68 0.29 -33.35
C ASP A 129 2.50 1.31 -34.14
N VAL A 130 2.02 1.59 -35.36
CA VAL A 130 2.63 2.54 -36.27
C VAL A 130 1.64 3.61 -36.65
N GLN A 131 2.11 4.85 -36.75
CA GLN A 131 1.29 5.95 -37.23
C GLN A 131 1.02 5.81 -38.74
N LEU A 132 -0.25 5.86 -39.12
CA LEU A 132 -0.68 6.05 -40.51
C LEU A 132 -0.88 7.53 -40.85
N ARG A 133 -1.40 8.32 -39.89
CA ARG A 133 -1.59 9.77 -40.02
C ARG A 133 -1.50 10.43 -38.66
N GLY A 134 -0.67 11.45 -38.51
CA GLY A 134 -0.51 12.14 -37.22
C GLY A 134 0.52 13.27 -37.29
N PRO A 135 0.95 13.79 -36.12
CA PRO A 135 1.82 14.96 -36.04
C PRO A 135 3.28 14.67 -36.38
N TYR A 136 3.70 13.39 -36.42
CA TYR A 136 5.07 13.01 -36.73
C TYR A 136 5.25 12.65 -38.21
N ARG A 137 6.48 12.66 -38.71
CA ARG A 137 6.78 12.10 -40.03
C ARG A 137 6.78 10.58 -40.00
N ARG A 138 7.32 10.01 -38.92
CA ARG A 138 7.26 8.58 -38.57
C ARG A 138 7.02 8.46 -37.07
N TRP A 139 6.22 7.48 -36.68
CA TRP A 139 6.05 7.09 -35.29
C TRP A 139 5.76 5.59 -35.24
N GLU A 140 6.51 4.91 -34.40
CA GLU A 140 6.39 3.49 -34.12
C GLU A 140 6.58 3.29 -32.61
N HIS A 141 5.58 2.71 -31.94
CA HIS A 141 5.62 2.43 -30.52
C HIS A 141 5.56 0.91 -30.33
N ARG A 142 6.57 0.36 -29.67
CA ARG A 142 6.69 -1.05 -29.31
C ARG A 142 6.49 -1.23 -27.81
N HIS A 143 5.63 -2.18 -27.47
CA HIS A 143 5.38 -2.64 -26.11
C HIS A 143 5.83 -4.10 -26.00
N ALA A 144 6.77 -4.39 -25.11
CA ALA A 144 7.21 -5.75 -24.81
C ALA A 144 6.97 -6.09 -23.34
N PHE A 145 6.55 -7.33 -23.09
CA PHE A 145 6.23 -7.84 -21.76
C PHE A 145 6.98 -9.15 -21.52
N ALA A 146 7.66 -9.24 -20.38
CA ALA A 146 8.39 -10.43 -19.98
C ALA A 146 8.09 -10.80 -18.52
N SER A 147 7.78 -12.07 -18.28
CA SER A 147 7.70 -12.60 -16.92
C SER A 147 9.07 -12.57 -16.27
N VAL A 148 9.14 -12.01 -15.06
CA VAL A 148 10.35 -11.96 -14.23
C VAL A 148 10.02 -12.51 -12.84
N VAL A 149 11.05 -12.81 -12.04
CA VAL A 149 10.91 -13.47 -10.72
C VAL A 149 9.88 -12.78 -9.81
N ASN A 150 9.68 -11.46 -9.93
CA ASN A 150 8.80 -10.66 -9.09
C ASN A 150 7.63 -10.00 -9.84
N GLY A 151 7.18 -10.57 -10.97
CA GLY A 151 6.02 -10.08 -11.73
C GLY A 151 6.29 -9.95 -13.23
N THR A 152 5.93 -8.81 -13.81
CA THR A 152 6.07 -8.56 -15.25
C THR A 152 6.91 -7.32 -15.49
N ARG A 153 7.96 -7.46 -16.31
CA ARG A 153 8.69 -6.33 -16.87
C ARG A 153 7.95 -5.82 -18.09
N ILE A 154 7.72 -4.51 -18.13
CA ILE A 154 7.10 -3.76 -19.21
C ILE A 154 8.19 -2.89 -19.83
N ASP A 155 8.47 -3.11 -21.10
CA ASP A 155 9.44 -2.35 -21.89
C ASP A 155 8.66 -1.57 -22.99
N ASP A 156 8.68 -0.25 -22.91
CA ASP A 156 8.07 0.69 -23.86
C ASP A 156 9.19 1.34 -24.68
N GLU A 157 9.15 1.25 -26.01
CA GLU A 157 10.11 1.90 -26.92
C GLU A 157 9.39 2.64 -28.03
N ILE A 158 9.76 3.90 -28.27
CA ILE A 158 9.16 4.73 -29.33
C ILE A 158 10.25 5.22 -30.26
N ASP A 159 10.10 4.90 -31.54
CA ASP A 159 10.90 5.44 -32.63
C ASP A 159 10.08 6.48 -33.40
N TYR A 160 10.60 7.71 -33.49
CA TYR A 160 9.87 8.79 -34.16
C TYR A 160 10.79 9.74 -34.94
N GLU A 161 10.20 10.37 -35.96
CA GLU A 161 10.87 11.39 -36.78
C GLU A 161 10.01 12.64 -36.84
N MET A 162 10.65 13.80 -36.63
CA MET A 162 9.98 15.09 -36.69
C MET A 162 9.64 15.51 -38.13
N PRO A 163 8.47 16.13 -38.38
CA PRO A 163 8.19 16.77 -39.66
C PRO A 163 9.03 18.05 -39.83
N LEU A 164 9.01 18.66 -41.02
CA LEU A 164 9.63 19.98 -41.29
C LEU A 164 11.17 20.05 -41.16
N GLY A 165 11.86 18.91 -41.10
CA GLY A 165 13.33 18.84 -41.08
C GLY A 165 13.95 19.63 -39.92
N ARG A 166 14.98 20.44 -40.20
CA ARG A 166 15.73 21.19 -39.17
C ARG A 166 14.87 22.11 -38.30
N PHE A 167 13.76 22.61 -38.84
CA PHE A 167 12.82 23.41 -38.05
C PHE A 167 12.07 22.56 -37.02
N GLY A 168 11.63 21.37 -37.41
CA GLY A 168 11.06 20.40 -36.48
C GLY A 168 12.06 19.91 -35.44
N ASP A 169 13.33 19.76 -35.82
CA ASP A 169 14.42 19.42 -34.90
C ASP A 169 14.64 20.52 -33.85
N ALA A 170 14.57 21.81 -34.22
CA ALA A 170 14.67 22.90 -33.25
C ALA A 170 13.45 22.99 -32.30
N LEU A 171 12.25 22.65 -32.80
CA LEU A 171 11.03 22.61 -31.99
C LEU A 171 11.02 21.40 -31.03
N HIS A 172 11.67 20.31 -31.44
CA HIS A 172 11.75 19.07 -30.70
C HIS A 172 12.30 19.29 -29.29
N ASP A 173 13.50 19.85 -29.20
CA ASP A 173 14.21 19.98 -27.92
C ASP A 173 13.53 20.94 -26.96
N ARG A 174 12.76 21.91 -27.49
CA ARG A 174 12.05 22.90 -26.67
C ARG A 174 10.67 22.45 -26.22
N LEU A 175 9.92 21.73 -27.07
CA LEU A 175 8.50 21.44 -26.81
C LEU A 175 8.19 19.95 -26.77
N VAL A 176 8.68 19.16 -27.73
CA VAL A 176 8.27 17.76 -27.91
C VAL A 176 8.96 16.85 -26.91
N ARG A 177 10.28 16.96 -26.78
CA ARG A 177 11.09 16.17 -25.83
C ARG A 177 10.58 16.31 -24.39
N PRO A 178 10.42 17.51 -23.81
CA PRO A 178 9.88 17.65 -22.45
C PRO A 178 8.46 17.11 -22.29
N ALA A 179 7.63 17.20 -23.34
CA ALA A 179 6.28 16.66 -23.32
C ALA A 179 6.26 15.12 -23.34
N LEU A 180 7.11 14.47 -24.13
CA LEU A 180 7.27 13.02 -24.14
C LEU A 180 7.86 12.52 -22.81
N GLU A 181 8.88 13.17 -22.27
CA GLU A 181 9.43 12.81 -20.96
C GLU A 181 8.39 12.95 -19.82
N ARG A 182 7.54 13.98 -19.90
CA ARG A 182 6.41 14.15 -18.97
C ARG A 182 5.38 13.03 -19.14
N LEU A 183 5.03 12.68 -20.38
CA LEU A 183 4.11 11.59 -20.70
C LEU A 183 4.61 10.27 -20.13
N PHE A 184 5.89 9.91 -20.35
CA PHE A 184 6.47 8.67 -19.85
C PHE A 184 6.55 8.62 -18.33
N ARG A 185 6.94 9.72 -17.67
CA ARG A 185 6.92 9.79 -16.20
C ARG A 185 5.52 9.63 -15.62
N TYR A 186 4.52 10.30 -16.22
CA TYR A 186 3.13 10.14 -15.81
C TYR A 186 2.66 8.70 -16.01
N ARG A 187 2.92 8.14 -17.20
CA ARG A 187 2.56 6.78 -17.58
C ARG A 187 3.13 5.76 -16.60
N ALA A 188 4.40 5.89 -16.23
CA ALA A 188 5.03 5.00 -15.26
C ALA A 188 4.32 5.02 -13.89
N ALA A 189 4.06 6.22 -13.36
CA ALA A 189 3.33 6.38 -12.09
C ALA A 189 1.87 5.89 -12.18
N ALA A 190 1.20 6.10 -13.31
CA ALA A 190 -0.17 5.65 -13.55
C ALA A 190 -0.25 4.11 -13.66
N ILE A 191 0.70 3.47 -14.34
CA ILE A 191 0.82 2.01 -14.41
C ILE A 191 1.01 1.46 -12.99
N ASP A 192 1.93 2.03 -12.21
CA ASP A 192 2.13 1.62 -10.81
C ASP A 192 0.83 1.77 -10.00
N ALA A 193 0.09 2.86 -10.16
CA ALA A 193 -1.19 3.06 -9.46
C ALA A 193 -2.28 2.07 -9.90
N VAL A 194 -2.39 1.78 -11.20
CA VAL A 194 -3.35 0.82 -11.76
C VAL A 194 -3.08 -0.57 -11.19
N PHE A 195 -1.83 -1.02 -11.19
CA PHE A 195 -1.50 -2.37 -10.74
C PHE A 195 -1.25 -2.46 -9.23
N ALA A 196 -1.00 -1.36 -8.54
CA ALA A 196 -1.04 -1.30 -7.07
C ALA A 196 -2.46 -1.49 -6.54
N SER A 197 -3.48 -1.08 -7.30
CA SER A 197 -4.89 -1.18 -6.91
C SER A 197 -5.61 -2.43 -7.45
N ALA A 198 -5.09 -3.10 -8.48
CA ALA A 198 -5.68 -4.32 -9.06
C ALA A 198 -5.35 -5.61 -8.29
N GLY A 199 -5.35 -5.54 -6.96
CA GLY A 199 -5.38 -6.72 -6.10
C GLY A 199 -6.77 -6.89 -5.48
N VAL A 200 -7.82 -6.40 -6.13
CA VAL A 200 -9.21 -6.58 -5.68
C VAL A 200 -9.67 -7.90 -6.29
N ALA A 201 -10.04 -8.86 -5.44
CA ALA A 201 -10.74 -10.06 -5.86
C ALA A 201 -11.82 -9.69 -6.88
N ASP A 202 -12.03 -10.52 -7.90
CA ASP A 202 -12.93 -10.26 -9.03
C ASP A 202 -14.35 -9.80 -8.60
N HIS A 203 -14.75 -10.01 -7.34
CA HIS A 203 -15.96 -9.51 -6.69
C HIS A 203 -15.67 -8.81 -5.33
N PRO A 204 -16.46 -7.79 -4.95
CA PRO A 204 -16.33 -7.12 -3.65
C PRO A 204 -16.64 -8.08 -2.50
N LEU A 205 -15.61 -8.42 -1.71
CA LEU A 205 -15.74 -9.21 -0.48
C LEU A 205 -16.56 -8.49 0.59
N THR A 206 -17.27 -9.27 1.41
CA THR A 206 -17.85 -8.81 2.68
C THR A 206 -16.86 -9.08 3.82
N ILE A 207 -16.32 -8.01 4.41
CA ILE A 207 -15.23 -8.10 5.37
C ILE A 207 -15.68 -7.59 6.74
N ALA A 208 -15.55 -8.45 7.76
CA ALA A 208 -15.79 -8.07 9.13
C ALA A 208 -14.53 -7.48 9.77
N VAL A 209 -14.68 -6.40 10.55
CA VAL A 209 -13.57 -5.78 11.29
C VAL A 209 -13.90 -5.72 12.79
N ALA A 210 -13.31 -6.64 13.55
CA ALA A 210 -13.37 -6.62 15.01
C ALA A 210 -12.39 -5.55 15.55
N GLY A 211 -12.93 -4.58 16.28
CA GLY A 211 -12.19 -3.37 16.65
C GLY A 211 -12.22 -2.27 15.57
N GLY A 212 -13.14 -2.36 14.61
CA GLY A 212 -13.29 -1.38 13.52
C GLY A 212 -13.64 0.05 13.95
N THR A 213 -14.08 0.25 15.20
CA THR A 213 -14.33 1.59 15.77
C THR A 213 -13.07 2.22 16.37
N GLY A 214 -12.01 1.42 16.58
CA GLY A 214 -10.75 1.85 17.19
C GLY A 214 -9.82 2.61 16.24
N PHE A 215 -8.64 3.00 16.75
CA PHE A 215 -7.61 3.69 15.96
C PHE A 215 -7.13 2.84 14.77
N VAL A 216 -6.65 1.63 15.04
CA VAL A 216 -6.08 0.74 14.02
C VAL A 216 -7.15 0.11 13.15
N GLY A 217 -8.15 -0.54 13.77
CA GLY A 217 -9.23 -1.19 13.03
C GLY A 217 -10.04 -0.21 12.17
N GLY A 218 -10.25 1.04 12.63
CA GLY A 218 -10.94 2.06 11.84
C GLY A 218 -10.15 2.53 10.61
N ALA A 219 -8.82 2.59 10.70
CA ALA A 219 -7.99 2.91 9.53
C ALA A 219 -8.00 1.75 8.51
N ILE A 220 -7.94 0.50 8.98
CA ILE A 220 -8.06 -0.68 8.11
C ILE A 220 -9.44 -0.71 7.44
N ALA A 221 -10.52 -0.47 8.19
CA ALA A 221 -11.86 -0.37 7.65
C ALA A 221 -11.95 0.73 6.57
N ALA A 222 -11.43 1.94 6.83
CA ALA A 222 -11.43 3.01 5.84
C ALA A 222 -10.70 2.63 4.55
N GLU A 223 -9.54 1.98 4.64
CA GLU A 223 -8.78 1.51 3.48
C GLU A 223 -9.50 0.41 2.70
N LEU A 224 -10.13 -0.55 3.38
CA LEU A 224 -10.92 -1.60 2.73
C LEU A 224 -12.15 -1.04 2.00
N ARG A 225 -12.84 -0.06 2.59
CA ARG A 225 -13.94 0.65 1.94
C ARG A 225 -13.46 1.37 0.69
N ARG A 226 -12.31 2.06 0.78
CA ARG A 226 -11.70 2.75 -0.37
C ARG A 226 -11.37 1.81 -1.53
N ARG A 227 -11.11 0.53 -1.24
CA ARG A 227 -10.88 -0.54 -2.23
C ARG A 227 -12.17 -1.19 -2.74
N GLY A 228 -13.35 -0.72 -2.33
CA GLY A 228 -14.65 -1.17 -2.83
C GLY A 228 -15.22 -2.41 -2.15
N HIS A 229 -14.68 -2.83 -1.00
CA HIS A 229 -15.23 -3.94 -0.22
C HIS A 229 -16.45 -3.53 0.61
N ARG A 230 -17.34 -4.48 0.88
CA ARG A 230 -18.44 -4.31 1.83
C ARG A 230 -17.92 -4.52 3.23
N LEU A 231 -18.29 -3.65 4.16
CA LEU A 231 -17.76 -3.67 5.52
C LEU A 231 -18.84 -3.97 6.55
N VAL A 232 -18.46 -4.84 7.49
CA VAL A 232 -19.20 -5.15 8.70
C VAL A 232 -18.31 -4.82 9.90
N VAL A 233 -18.59 -3.73 10.61
CA VAL A 233 -17.87 -3.40 11.83
C VAL A 233 -18.49 -4.14 13.02
N LEU A 234 -17.66 -4.90 13.74
CA LEU A 234 -18.09 -5.64 14.92
C LEU A 234 -17.83 -4.82 16.18
N SER A 235 -18.88 -4.61 16.97
CA SER A 235 -18.83 -3.81 18.21
C SER A 235 -19.74 -4.39 19.28
N HIS A 236 -19.27 -4.48 20.53
CA HIS A 236 -20.11 -4.89 21.66
C HIS A 236 -21.26 -3.90 21.95
N ARG A 237 -21.16 -2.65 21.45
CA ARG A 237 -22.20 -1.62 21.60
C ARG A 237 -23.14 -1.53 20.38
N GLY A 238 -22.90 -2.34 19.35
CA GLY A 238 -23.62 -2.25 18.08
C GLY A 238 -23.60 -0.83 17.49
N GLU A 239 -24.75 -0.40 16.99
CA GLU A 239 -24.99 0.89 16.33
C GLU A 239 -24.59 2.11 17.17
N ALA A 240 -24.67 2.01 18.50
CA ALA A 240 -24.26 3.08 19.41
C ALA A 240 -22.74 3.39 19.36
N ALA A 241 -21.95 2.61 18.62
CA ALA A 241 -20.55 2.85 18.36
C ALA A 241 -20.24 3.44 16.97
N ARG A 242 -21.25 3.81 16.16
CA ARG A 242 -21.06 4.35 14.80
C ARG A 242 -20.06 5.50 14.77
N GLY A 243 -20.21 6.48 15.65
CA GLY A 243 -19.28 7.61 15.72
C GLY A 243 -19.07 8.24 14.32
N PRO A 244 -17.82 8.34 13.82
CA PRO A 244 -17.53 8.89 12.49
C PRO A 244 -17.66 7.86 11.34
N LEU A 245 -18.11 6.63 11.61
CA LEU A 245 -18.27 5.62 10.57
C LEU A 245 -19.41 6.03 9.61
N PRO A 246 -19.18 5.96 8.29
CA PRO A 246 -20.19 6.25 7.26
C PRO A 246 -21.44 5.37 7.37
N ASP A 247 -22.59 5.89 6.90
CA ASP A 247 -23.89 5.18 6.97
C ASP A 247 -23.93 3.89 6.14
N ASP A 248 -23.14 3.79 5.08
CA ASP A 248 -23.01 2.58 4.25
C ASP A 248 -22.19 1.46 4.91
N VAL A 249 -21.58 1.72 6.08
CA VAL A 249 -20.93 0.69 6.88
C VAL A 249 -21.96 0.01 7.78
N GLU A 250 -22.11 -1.30 7.61
CA GLU A 250 -22.93 -2.13 8.48
C GLU A 250 -22.23 -2.29 9.84
N ILE A 251 -22.98 -2.15 10.94
CA ILE A 251 -22.46 -2.41 12.28
C ILE A 251 -23.26 -3.54 12.90
N ARG A 252 -22.57 -4.61 13.29
CA ARG A 252 -23.18 -5.76 13.98
C ARG A 252 -22.74 -5.79 15.43
N THR A 253 -23.70 -6.06 16.31
CA THR A 253 -23.43 -6.27 17.72
C THR A 253 -22.68 -7.59 17.90
N ALA A 254 -21.47 -7.51 18.43
CA ALA A 254 -20.64 -8.67 18.71
C ALA A 254 -19.81 -8.41 19.96
N ASP A 255 -20.17 -9.10 21.05
CA ASP A 255 -19.38 -9.15 22.26
C ASP A 255 -18.60 -10.45 22.29
N THR A 256 -17.26 -10.35 22.33
CA THR A 256 -16.38 -11.53 22.38
C THR A 256 -16.47 -12.27 23.71
N ALA A 257 -17.10 -11.69 24.74
CA ALA A 257 -17.46 -12.38 25.97
C ALA A 257 -18.69 -13.29 25.81
N VAL A 258 -19.45 -13.17 24.72
CA VAL A 258 -20.71 -13.90 24.47
C VAL A 258 -20.61 -14.73 23.19
N PRO A 259 -20.02 -15.95 23.23
CA PRO A 259 -19.76 -16.77 22.04
C PRO A 259 -21.00 -17.03 21.17
N ALA A 260 -22.16 -17.26 21.78
CA ALA A 260 -23.41 -17.58 21.07
C ALA A 260 -23.86 -16.47 20.10
N ALA A 261 -23.48 -15.21 20.33
CA ALA A 261 -23.83 -14.08 19.46
C ALA A 261 -22.85 -13.90 18.28
N LEU A 262 -21.66 -14.50 18.34
CA LEU A 262 -20.60 -14.28 17.34
C LEU A 262 -20.91 -14.94 16.00
N GLY A 263 -21.56 -16.11 16.00
CA GLY A 263 -21.93 -16.81 14.75
C GLY A 263 -22.89 -15.98 13.89
N ALA A 264 -23.93 -15.40 14.50
CA ALA A 264 -24.84 -14.51 13.79
C ALA A 264 -24.14 -13.23 13.28
N ALA A 265 -23.22 -12.68 14.08
CA ALA A 265 -22.46 -11.50 13.68
C ALA A 265 -21.53 -11.76 12.48
N LEU A 266 -21.01 -12.97 12.34
CA LEU A 266 -20.10 -13.38 11.26
C LEU A 266 -20.81 -14.04 10.07
N ALA A 267 -22.14 -14.17 10.09
CA ALA A 267 -22.89 -14.77 8.98
C ALA A 267 -22.67 -13.99 7.66
N GLY A 268 -22.34 -14.71 6.59
CA GLY A 268 -22.13 -14.15 5.25
C GLY A 268 -20.85 -13.31 5.10
N VAL A 269 -19.91 -13.43 6.05
CA VAL A 269 -18.62 -12.74 5.99
C VAL A 269 -17.59 -13.60 5.25
N ASP A 270 -16.92 -13.03 4.24
CA ASP A 270 -15.87 -13.70 3.48
C ASP A 270 -14.53 -13.72 4.24
N ALA A 271 -14.21 -12.61 4.91
CA ALA A 271 -12.93 -12.40 5.57
C ALA A 271 -13.07 -11.60 6.87
N LEU A 272 -12.19 -11.85 7.83
CA LEU A 272 -12.20 -11.22 9.15
C LEU A 272 -10.88 -10.53 9.46
N VAL A 273 -10.94 -9.25 9.84
CA VAL A 273 -9.83 -8.49 10.43
C VAL A 273 -10.05 -8.41 11.93
N ILE A 274 -9.03 -8.79 12.71
CA ILE A 274 -9.06 -8.75 14.16
C ILE A 274 -8.04 -7.73 14.66
N ALA A 275 -8.55 -6.58 15.12
CA ALA A 275 -7.79 -5.47 15.69
C ALA A 275 -8.39 -5.06 17.07
N LEU A 276 -8.67 -6.07 17.90
CA LEU A 276 -9.24 -5.86 19.23
C LEU A 276 -8.32 -5.04 20.13
N ALA A 277 -8.94 -4.16 20.91
CA ALA A 277 -8.35 -3.40 22.00
C ALA A 277 -9.47 -2.96 22.95
N PHE A 278 -9.11 -2.57 24.17
CA PHE A 278 -10.04 -2.04 25.18
C PHE A 278 -9.75 -0.57 25.52
N PRO A 279 -10.71 0.18 26.09
CA PRO A 279 -10.51 1.57 26.49
C PRO A 279 -9.34 1.76 27.47
N ASN A 280 -8.58 2.84 27.31
CA ASN A 280 -7.38 3.16 28.11
C ASN A 280 -6.22 2.15 27.99
N TYR A 281 -6.20 1.35 26.92
CA TYR A 281 -5.04 0.52 26.58
C TYR A 281 -3.71 1.30 26.68
N PRO A 282 -2.62 0.75 27.24
CA PRO A 282 -2.41 -0.63 27.72
C PRO A 282 -2.73 -0.80 29.23
N MET A 283 -3.73 -0.12 29.78
CA MET A 283 -4.03 -0.16 31.22
C MET A 283 -5.20 -1.09 31.50
N GLU A 284 -4.92 -2.25 32.10
CA GLU A 284 -5.95 -3.25 32.41
C GLU A 284 -6.93 -2.75 33.48
N ASN A 285 -8.20 -3.15 33.35
CA ASN A 285 -9.23 -2.96 34.36
C ASN A 285 -10.00 -4.27 34.55
N PRO A 286 -9.51 -5.19 35.40
CA PRO A 286 -10.12 -6.50 35.63
C PRO A 286 -11.58 -6.42 36.09
N ARG A 287 -11.97 -5.37 36.84
CA ARG A 287 -13.36 -5.18 37.30
C ARG A 287 -14.37 -5.00 36.16
N ARG A 288 -13.89 -4.62 34.97
CA ARG A 288 -14.71 -4.47 33.75
C ARG A 288 -14.40 -5.53 32.70
N GLY A 289 -13.62 -6.56 33.04
CA GLY A 289 -13.17 -7.58 32.07
C GLY A 289 -12.21 -7.02 31.01
N HIS A 290 -11.63 -5.83 31.21
CA HIS A 290 -10.68 -5.23 30.27
C HIS A 290 -9.26 -5.69 30.61
N THR A 291 -8.96 -6.96 30.36
CA THR A 291 -7.62 -7.53 30.53
C THR A 291 -7.08 -8.00 29.18
N PHE A 292 -5.76 -8.08 29.05
CA PHE A 292 -5.14 -8.60 27.82
C PHE A 292 -5.54 -10.06 27.59
N MET A 293 -5.64 -10.86 28.66
CA MET A 293 -6.00 -12.28 28.53
C MET A 293 -7.47 -12.47 28.13
N ASP A 294 -8.39 -11.65 28.65
CA ASP A 294 -9.81 -11.79 28.34
C ASP A 294 -10.16 -11.21 26.97
N VAL A 295 -9.63 -10.03 26.64
CA VAL A 295 -9.98 -9.29 25.42
C VAL A 295 -9.11 -9.70 24.24
N ASP A 296 -7.78 -9.66 24.38
CA ASP A 296 -6.88 -9.99 23.27
C ASP A 296 -6.81 -11.50 23.04
N ALA A 297 -6.52 -12.30 24.06
CA ALA A 297 -6.36 -13.75 23.88
C ALA A 297 -7.70 -14.48 23.74
N ALA A 298 -8.49 -14.57 24.81
CA ALA A 298 -9.75 -15.32 24.80
C ALA A 298 -10.79 -14.73 23.83
N GLY A 299 -10.81 -13.40 23.68
CA GLY A 299 -11.67 -12.75 22.69
C GLY A 299 -11.32 -13.11 21.25
N THR A 300 -10.02 -13.19 20.91
CA THR A 300 -9.58 -13.65 19.58
C THR A 300 -9.87 -15.14 19.38
N GLU A 301 -9.62 -15.99 20.39
CA GLU A 301 -9.94 -17.42 20.33
C GLU A 301 -11.41 -17.68 19.95
N ARG A 302 -12.33 -16.96 20.61
CA ARG A 302 -13.78 -17.10 20.35
C ARG A 302 -14.17 -16.55 18.99
N LEU A 303 -13.61 -15.42 18.55
CA LEU A 303 -13.85 -14.88 17.22
C LEU A 303 -13.39 -15.81 16.11
N VAL A 304 -12.20 -16.39 16.27
CA VAL A 304 -11.61 -17.30 15.28
C VAL A 304 -12.40 -18.61 15.21
N ALA A 305 -12.85 -19.14 16.34
CA ALA A 305 -13.75 -20.29 16.38
C ALA A 305 -15.06 -20.01 15.62
N ALA A 306 -15.72 -18.88 15.93
CA ALA A 306 -16.95 -18.47 15.26
C ALA A 306 -16.74 -18.18 13.76
N ALA A 307 -15.57 -17.63 13.38
CA ALA A 307 -15.21 -17.37 11.99
C ALA A 307 -15.08 -18.68 11.20
N ARG A 308 -14.46 -19.70 11.79
CA ARG A 308 -14.35 -21.04 11.20
C ARG A 308 -15.72 -21.65 10.96
N GLU A 309 -16.60 -21.59 11.95
CA GLU A 309 -17.98 -22.10 11.84
C GLU A 309 -18.81 -21.32 10.81
N GLY A 310 -18.60 -20.00 10.74
CA GLY A 310 -19.27 -19.11 9.78
C GLY A 310 -18.75 -19.17 8.35
N GLY A 311 -17.75 -20.02 8.06
CA GLY A 311 -17.20 -20.19 6.72
C GLY A 311 -16.28 -19.05 6.25
N VAL A 312 -15.72 -18.27 7.17
CA VAL A 312 -14.73 -17.23 6.85
C VAL A 312 -13.50 -17.87 6.21
N ARG A 313 -13.08 -17.33 5.06
CA ARG A 313 -12.01 -17.91 4.23
C ARG A 313 -10.64 -17.29 4.48
N ARG A 314 -10.61 -16.08 5.03
CA ARG A 314 -9.38 -15.32 5.28
C ARG A 314 -9.42 -14.58 6.61
N VAL A 315 -8.33 -14.64 7.38
CA VAL A 315 -8.17 -13.87 8.62
C VAL A 315 -6.92 -13.00 8.57
N VAL A 316 -7.04 -11.73 8.98
CA VAL A 316 -5.88 -10.88 9.28
C VAL A 316 -5.92 -10.48 10.74
N TYR A 317 -4.87 -10.81 11.49
CA TYR A 317 -4.74 -10.48 12.91
C TYR A 317 -3.68 -9.41 13.13
N VAL A 318 -4.06 -8.35 13.86
CA VAL A 318 -3.13 -7.33 14.33
C VAL A 318 -2.64 -7.69 15.74
N SER A 319 -1.42 -8.23 15.77
CA SER A 319 -0.68 -8.63 16.96
C SER A 319 0.20 -7.49 17.49
N GLY A 320 1.38 -7.79 18.03
CA GLY A 320 2.39 -6.83 18.44
C GLY A 320 3.82 -7.39 18.32
N ALA A 321 4.75 -6.53 17.91
CA ALA A 321 6.18 -6.86 17.84
C ALA A 321 6.73 -7.23 19.24
N GLY A 322 7.09 -8.50 19.42
CA GLY A 322 7.52 -9.06 20.72
C GLY A 322 6.59 -10.16 21.28
N ALA A 323 5.52 -10.53 20.57
CA ALA A 323 4.69 -11.67 20.92
C ALA A 323 5.52 -12.97 20.93
N ALA A 324 5.59 -13.61 22.09
CA ALA A 324 6.32 -14.84 22.35
C ALA A 324 5.67 -15.61 23.52
N PRO A 325 5.79 -16.95 23.59
CA PRO A 325 5.14 -17.77 24.61
C PRO A 325 5.65 -17.47 26.02
N ASP A 326 6.95 -17.22 26.14
CA ASP A 326 7.69 -16.94 27.38
C ASP A 326 7.98 -15.44 27.58
N ALA A 327 7.30 -14.57 26.82
CA ALA A 327 7.49 -13.14 26.93
C ALA A 327 7.28 -12.67 28.39
N LYS A 328 8.19 -11.83 28.90
CA LYS A 328 8.14 -11.34 30.29
C LYS A 328 6.81 -10.65 30.64
N ARG A 329 6.16 -10.04 29.65
CA ARG A 329 4.96 -9.22 29.83
C ARG A 329 3.70 -9.95 29.41
N VAL A 330 2.65 -9.82 30.24
CA VAL A 330 1.34 -10.45 30.02
C VAL A 330 0.79 -10.13 28.64
N TRP A 331 0.88 -8.86 28.21
CA TRP A 331 0.38 -8.44 26.91
C TRP A 331 0.96 -9.25 25.74
N PHE A 332 2.28 -9.46 25.70
CA PHE A 332 2.92 -10.24 24.63
C PHE A 332 2.55 -11.71 24.67
N ARG A 333 2.37 -12.28 25.86
CA ARG A 333 1.87 -13.66 26.01
C ARG A 333 0.42 -13.77 25.54
N ALA A 334 -0.41 -12.77 25.82
CA ALA A 334 -1.79 -12.71 25.35
C ALA A 334 -1.85 -12.61 23.82
N LYS A 335 -1.04 -11.73 23.21
CA LYS A 335 -0.88 -11.63 21.76
C LYS A 335 -0.37 -12.94 21.15
N TRP A 336 0.63 -13.59 21.74
CA TRP A 336 1.11 -14.90 21.30
C TRP A 336 0.00 -15.97 21.33
N ARG A 337 -0.75 -16.04 22.44
CA ARG A 337 -1.86 -16.98 22.58
C ARG A 337 -2.96 -16.75 21.52
N ALA A 338 -3.26 -15.48 21.21
CA ALA A 338 -4.16 -15.13 20.11
C ALA A 338 -3.60 -15.54 18.74
N GLU A 339 -2.29 -15.38 18.51
CA GLU A 339 -1.65 -15.84 17.28
C GLU A 339 -1.74 -17.37 17.11
N GLU A 340 -1.54 -18.14 18.18
CA GLU A 340 -1.67 -19.60 18.14
C GLU A 340 -3.10 -20.01 17.79
N ALA A 341 -4.11 -19.31 18.32
CA ALA A 341 -5.50 -19.53 17.94
C ALA A 341 -5.76 -19.25 16.46
N VAL A 342 -5.18 -18.17 15.91
CA VAL A 342 -5.28 -17.84 14.48
C VAL A 342 -4.58 -18.90 13.62
N ARG A 343 -3.35 -19.31 13.97
CA ARG A 343 -2.59 -20.34 13.25
C ARG A 343 -3.27 -21.71 13.28
N GLY A 344 -3.79 -22.08 14.45
CA GLY A 344 -4.49 -23.35 14.67
C GLY A 344 -5.92 -23.40 14.12
N SER A 345 -6.42 -22.31 13.54
CA SER A 345 -7.82 -22.21 13.08
C SER A 345 -8.11 -23.05 11.83
N GLY A 346 -7.09 -23.33 11.02
CA GLY A 346 -7.25 -23.91 9.68
C GLY A 346 -7.80 -22.93 8.63
N ILE A 347 -7.97 -21.65 8.97
CA ILE A 347 -8.32 -20.58 8.04
C ILE A 347 -7.04 -19.94 7.50
N ALA A 348 -6.97 -19.66 6.20
CA ALA A 348 -5.83 -18.97 5.60
C ALA A 348 -5.65 -17.60 6.28
N HIS A 349 -4.51 -17.38 6.93
CA HIS A 349 -4.34 -16.19 7.77
C HIS A 349 -3.14 -15.34 7.40
N ALA A 350 -3.07 -14.12 7.94
CA ALA A 350 -1.85 -13.33 8.03
C ALA A 350 -1.80 -12.66 9.40
N ILE A 351 -0.63 -12.66 10.04
CA ILE A 351 -0.42 -12.02 11.33
C ILE A 351 0.51 -10.84 11.14
N ILE A 352 0.05 -9.65 11.53
CA ILE A 352 0.82 -8.42 11.45
C ILE A 352 1.28 -8.08 12.87
N ARG A 353 2.59 -8.02 13.10
CA ARG A 353 3.25 -7.65 14.36
C ARG A 353 3.85 -6.25 14.24
N PRO A 354 3.04 -5.20 14.37
CA PRO A 354 3.52 -3.83 14.30
C PRO A 354 4.35 -3.49 15.55
N THR A 355 5.28 -2.56 15.38
CA THR A 355 5.90 -1.79 16.47
C THR A 355 4.92 -0.71 16.97
N TRP A 356 5.40 0.49 17.33
CA TRP A 356 4.54 1.60 17.69
C TRP A 356 3.87 2.18 16.43
N ILE A 357 2.55 1.99 16.32
CA ILE A 357 1.72 2.60 15.29
C ILE A 357 1.40 4.05 15.69
N TYR A 358 1.70 5.02 14.83
CA TYR A 358 1.38 6.43 15.04
C TYR A 358 0.47 6.97 13.92
N GLY A 359 -0.27 8.04 14.23
CA GLY A 359 -1.18 8.70 13.30
C GLY A 359 -2.14 9.67 14.01
N PRO A 360 -3.12 10.24 13.30
CA PRO A 360 -3.97 11.31 13.82
C PRO A 360 -4.71 10.98 15.12
N ARG A 361 -5.15 9.72 15.29
CA ARG A 361 -5.90 9.26 16.48
C ARG A 361 -5.05 8.41 17.44
N ASP A 362 -3.72 8.43 17.33
CA ASP A 362 -2.85 7.72 18.28
C ASP A 362 -2.91 8.39 19.67
N ALA A 363 -3.27 7.61 20.69
CA ALA A 363 -3.34 8.12 22.06
C ALA A 363 -1.96 8.41 22.66
N ALA A 364 -0.91 7.68 22.28
CA ALA A 364 0.41 7.82 22.87
C ALA A 364 1.10 9.11 22.40
N LEU A 365 1.23 9.30 21.08
CA LEU A 365 1.86 10.49 20.52
C LEU A 365 1.07 11.75 20.86
N ASN A 366 -0.26 11.71 20.76
CA ASN A 366 -1.11 12.86 21.07
C ASN A 366 -1.02 13.29 22.54
N ARG A 367 -0.71 12.38 23.47
CA ARG A 367 -0.44 12.74 24.86
C ARG A 367 0.84 13.59 25.01
N PHE A 368 1.91 13.23 24.28
CA PHE A 368 3.13 14.05 24.28
C PHE A 368 2.93 15.41 23.58
N LEU A 369 2.16 15.43 22.48
CA LEU A 369 1.77 16.69 21.85
C LEU A 369 0.92 17.56 22.79
N ALA A 370 0.02 16.95 23.57
CA ALA A 370 -0.74 17.68 24.59
C ALA A 370 0.17 18.27 25.67
N PHE A 371 1.18 17.52 26.15
CA PHE A 371 2.17 18.07 27.08
C PHE A 371 2.95 19.24 26.47
N ALA A 372 3.34 19.16 25.19
CA ALA A 372 4.05 20.26 24.55
C ALA A 372 3.21 21.55 24.47
N ARG A 373 1.88 21.41 24.37
CA ARG A 373 0.93 22.53 24.36
C ARG A 373 0.73 23.13 25.75
N THR A 374 0.61 22.29 26.79
CA THR A 374 0.18 22.73 28.13
C THR A 374 1.32 22.96 29.12
N LEU A 375 2.43 22.26 28.97
CA LEU A 375 3.58 22.32 29.88
C LEU A 375 4.76 23.06 29.23
N PRO A 376 5.64 23.71 30.02
CA PRO A 376 6.84 24.34 29.49
C PRO A 376 7.90 23.33 29.00
N PHE A 377 7.70 22.03 29.24
CA PHE A 377 8.56 20.92 28.81
C PHE A 377 7.73 19.67 28.50
N VAL A 378 8.30 18.73 27.74
CA VAL A 378 7.69 17.42 27.50
C VAL A 378 8.37 16.37 28.40
N PRO A 379 7.63 15.72 29.34
CA PRO A 379 8.21 14.69 30.19
C PRO A 379 8.46 13.40 29.39
N LEU A 380 9.66 12.82 29.52
CA LEU A 380 10.00 11.50 28.99
C LEU A 380 10.53 10.55 30.07
N THR A 381 10.08 9.30 30.04
CA THR A 381 10.62 8.21 30.85
C THR A 381 11.96 7.72 30.28
N ASN A 382 12.81 7.10 31.11
CA ASN A 382 14.07 6.47 30.70
C ASN A 382 15.00 7.37 29.83
N ARG A 383 14.96 8.68 30.08
CA ARG A 383 15.63 9.70 29.26
C ARG A 383 15.28 9.67 27.76
N GLY A 384 14.28 8.92 27.33
CA GLY A 384 13.90 8.74 25.93
C GLY A 384 14.90 7.96 25.08
N ARG A 385 15.78 7.15 25.69
CA ARG A 385 16.85 6.41 24.99
C ARG A 385 16.38 5.12 24.32
N GLN A 386 15.18 4.64 24.63
CA GLN A 386 14.64 3.44 24.02
C GLN A 386 14.49 3.63 22.50
N LEU A 387 14.92 2.63 21.73
CA LEU A 387 14.85 2.64 20.27
C LEU A 387 13.45 2.28 19.79
N MET A 388 12.97 3.01 18.80
CA MET A 388 11.64 2.89 18.22
C MET A 388 11.79 2.89 16.69
N ALA A 389 11.05 2.02 16.02
CA ALA A 389 10.83 2.07 14.59
C ALA A 389 9.34 2.39 14.34
N PRO A 390 8.88 3.64 14.57
CA PRO A 390 7.46 3.99 14.54
C PRO A 390 6.89 3.78 13.13
N VAL A 391 5.76 3.10 13.03
CA VAL A 391 5.10 2.78 11.75
C VAL A 391 3.85 3.63 11.54
N PHE A 392 3.71 4.19 10.35
CA PHE A 392 2.57 5.04 10.04
C PHE A 392 1.29 4.21 9.88
N ILE A 393 0.17 4.70 10.42
CA ILE A 393 -1.09 3.97 10.44
C ILE A 393 -1.58 3.54 9.05
N ASP A 394 -1.38 4.37 8.04
CA ASP A 394 -1.85 4.05 6.68
C ASP A 394 -1.05 2.91 6.05
N ASP A 395 0.23 2.71 6.44
CA ASP A 395 1.01 1.55 6.00
C ASP A 395 0.45 0.26 6.58
N ILE A 396 0.02 0.28 7.84
CA ILE A 396 -0.66 -0.86 8.49
C ILE A 396 -2.01 -1.12 7.82
N ALA A 397 -2.78 -0.08 7.53
CA ALA A 397 -4.06 -0.20 6.86
C ALA A 397 -3.91 -0.84 5.47
N ARG A 398 -2.97 -0.33 4.65
CA ARG A 398 -2.65 -0.90 3.34
C ARG A 398 -2.14 -2.34 3.44
N LEU A 399 -1.25 -2.63 4.38
CA LEU A 399 -0.73 -3.98 4.57
C LEU A 399 -1.82 -4.97 4.99
N ALA A 400 -2.71 -4.59 5.90
CA ALA A 400 -3.84 -5.44 6.29
C ALA A 400 -4.77 -5.71 5.10
N ALA A 401 -5.07 -4.69 4.31
CA ALA A 401 -5.89 -4.83 3.12
C ALA A 401 -5.23 -5.69 2.02
N ASP A 402 -3.93 -5.51 1.77
CA ASP A 402 -3.17 -6.36 0.84
C ASP A 402 -3.12 -7.81 1.34
N SER A 403 -2.93 -8.00 2.65
CA SER A 403 -2.80 -9.33 3.25
C SER A 403 -4.09 -10.14 3.12
N LEU A 404 -5.25 -9.49 3.02
CA LEU A 404 -6.52 -10.19 2.82
C LEU A 404 -6.65 -10.83 1.43
N ILE A 405 -5.89 -10.36 0.43
CA ILE A 405 -6.13 -10.72 -0.97
C ILE A 405 -4.90 -11.35 -1.62
N MET A 406 -3.69 -11.03 -1.17
CA MET A 406 -2.47 -11.57 -1.74
C MET A 406 -2.12 -12.94 -1.15
N ASP A 407 -1.93 -13.93 -2.02
CA ASP A 407 -1.44 -15.27 -1.65
C ASP A 407 -0.07 -15.23 -0.97
N ALA A 408 0.76 -14.23 -1.32
CA ALA A 408 2.05 -13.99 -0.68
C ALA A 408 1.96 -13.81 0.84
N ALA A 409 0.80 -13.37 1.35
CA ALA A 409 0.53 -13.17 2.76
C ALA A 409 -0.10 -14.38 3.45
N VAL A 410 -0.39 -15.47 2.74
CA VAL A 410 -1.04 -16.64 3.33
C VAL A 410 -0.09 -17.37 4.28
N ASP A 411 -0.59 -17.62 5.49
CA ASP A 411 0.09 -18.28 6.61
C ASP A 411 1.42 -17.62 6.97
N GLN A 412 1.50 -16.30 6.79
CA GLN A 412 2.68 -15.51 7.09
C GLN A 412 2.52 -14.68 8.37
N VAL A 413 3.66 -14.46 9.02
CA VAL A 413 3.80 -13.52 10.15
C VAL A 413 4.74 -12.42 9.71
N PHE A 414 4.26 -11.18 9.71
CA PHE A 414 5.03 -10.01 9.30
C PHE A 414 5.31 -9.12 10.49
N GLU A 415 6.58 -8.95 10.83
CA GLU A 415 7.01 -7.87 11.72
C GLU A 415 7.08 -6.56 10.93
N VAL A 416 6.51 -5.49 11.49
CA VAL A 416 6.37 -4.22 10.77
C VAL A 416 6.81 -3.06 11.64
N GLY A 417 7.86 -2.38 11.20
CA GLY A 417 8.32 -1.12 11.75
C GLY A 417 8.41 -0.06 10.66
N GLY A 418 8.54 1.21 11.05
CA GLY A 418 8.85 2.27 10.11
C GLY A 418 10.24 2.09 9.46
N PRO A 419 10.53 2.85 8.40
CA PRO A 419 11.81 2.74 7.68
C PRO A 419 12.99 3.30 8.48
N GLU A 420 12.74 4.11 9.52
CA GLU A 420 13.75 4.73 10.36
C GLU A 420 13.68 4.17 11.79
N THR A 421 14.82 3.69 12.30
CA THR A 421 14.98 3.39 13.73
C THR A 421 15.62 4.59 14.41
N MET A 422 14.98 5.10 15.46
CA MET A 422 15.45 6.27 16.21
C MET A 422 15.04 6.18 17.69
N THR A 423 15.58 7.05 18.53
CA THR A 423 15.20 7.07 19.95
C THR A 423 13.81 7.67 20.15
N MET A 424 13.10 7.28 21.22
CA MET A 424 11.83 7.91 21.63
C MET A 424 11.97 9.44 21.73
N ARG A 425 13.11 9.92 22.24
CA ARG A 425 13.42 11.36 22.30
C ARG A 425 13.39 12.00 20.91
N GLU A 426 13.96 11.37 19.90
CA GLU A 426 13.96 11.88 18.53
C GLU A 426 12.57 11.87 17.92
N VAL A 427 11.80 10.80 18.10
CA VAL A 427 10.40 10.74 17.62
C VAL A 427 9.60 11.92 18.17
N ILE A 428 9.63 12.11 19.49
CA ILE A 428 8.87 13.18 20.15
C ILE A 428 9.39 14.57 19.74
N ARG A 429 10.72 14.74 19.62
CA ARG A 429 11.31 16.01 19.17
C ARG A 429 10.84 16.38 17.77
N ARG A 430 10.84 15.43 16.82
CA ARG A 430 10.38 15.67 15.45
C ARG A 430 8.88 15.96 15.40
N ALA A 431 8.07 15.20 16.14
CA ALA A 431 6.62 15.43 16.20
C ALA A 431 6.23 16.80 16.77
N VAL A 432 6.86 17.22 17.88
CA VAL A 432 6.58 18.50 18.52
C VAL A 432 7.08 19.67 17.67
N ALA A 433 8.20 19.50 16.97
CA ALA A 433 8.69 20.47 15.99
C ALA A 433 7.74 20.61 14.80
N MET A 434 7.25 19.49 14.24
CA MET A 434 6.28 19.48 13.14
C MET A 434 4.97 20.16 13.54
N ALA A 435 4.51 19.94 14.78
CA ALA A 435 3.32 20.56 15.33
C ALA A 435 3.49 22.06 15.68
N GLY A 436 4.64 22.68 15.40
CA GLY A 436 4.88 24.11 15.63
C GLY A 436 4.98 24.52 17.10
N THR A 437 5.24 23.58 18.02
CA THR A 437 5.27 23.84 19.48
C THR A 437 6.57 23.36 20.13
N PRO A 438 7.76 23.74 19.63
CA PRO A 438 9.04 23.21 20.13
C PRO A 438 9.18 23.44 21.64
N ARG A 439 9.21 22.33 22.40
CA ARG A 439 9.44 22.34 23.86
C ARG A 439 10.69 21.55 24.23
N PRO A 440 11.43 21.96 25.28
CA PRO A 440 12.49 21.15 25.83
C PRO A 440 11.95 19.80 26.32
N ILE A 441 12.68 18.74 26.01
CA ILE A 441 12.32 17.38 26.42
C ILE A 441 13.05 17.08 27.73
N MET A 442 12.29 16.90 28.81
CA MET A 442 12.85 16.68 30.15
C MET A 442 12.87 15.19 30.51
N PRO A 443 14.06 14.61 30.78
CA PRO A 443 14.17 13.24 31.21
C PRO A 443 13.74 13.07 32.67
N GLY A 444 12.66 12.32 32.93
CA GLY A 444 12.27 11.88 34.27
C GLY A 444 12.92 10.54 34.64
N PRO A 445 13.53 10.39 35.84
CA PRO A 445 14.04 9.11 36.29
C PRO A 445 12.89 8.11 36.46
N THR A 446 13.00 6.94 35.80
CA THR A 446 11.95 5.90 35.80
C THR A 446 11.47 5.51 37.21
N PRO A 447 12.35 5.36 38.23
CA PRO A 447 11.89 5.03 39.59
C PRO A 447 10.99 6.11 40.19
N LEU A 448 11.30 7.40 39.97
CA LEU A 448 10.49 8.51 40.47
C LEU A 448 9.12 8.56 39.80
N LEU A 449 9.08 8.32 38.48
CA LEU A 449 7.82 8.24 37.75
C LEU A 449 6.97 7.04 38.18
N LYS A 450 7.58 5.90 38.48
CA LYS A 450 6.86 4.74 39.06
C LYS A 450 6.33 5.03 40.45
N LEU A 451 7.12 5.70 41.30
CA LEU A 451 6.69 6.12 42.63
C LEU A 451 5.50 7.08 42.55
N ALA A 452 5.54 8.05 41.63
CA ALA A 452 4.43 8.96 41.38
C ALA A 452 3.20 8.28 40.75
N ALA A 453 3.40 7.24 39.93
CA ALA A 453 2.33 6.48 39.29
C ALA A 453 1.64 5.47 40.23
N TRP A 454 2.32 5.04 41.30
CA TRP A 454 1.78 4.08 42.25
C TRP A 454 0.47 4.55 42.94
N PRO A 455 0.38 5.75 43.55
CA PRO A 455 -0.87 6.20 44.15
C PRO A 455 -1.97 6.41 43.11
N LEU A 456 -1.61 6.82 41.88
CA LEU A 456 -2.56 7.01 40.77
C LEU A 456 -3.20 5.70 40.33
N SER A 457 -2.53 4.56 40.54
CA SER A 457 -3.04 3.23 40.15
C SER A 457 -4.30 2.79 40.90
N PHE A 458 -4.59 3.41 42.05
CA PHE A 458 -5.80 3.13 42.84
C PHE A 458 -7.04 3.90 42.35
N LEU A 459 -6.88 4.87 41.43
CA LEU A 459 -7.99 5.61 40.85
C LEU A 459 -8.86 4.68 39.98
N PRO A 460 -10.19 4.92 39.89
CA PRO A 460 -11.09 4.12 39.04
C PRO A 460 -10.72 4.13 37.55
N ARG A 461 -10.06 5.20 37.10
CA ARG A 461 -9.52 5.38 35.74
C ARG A 461 -8.11 5.95 35.87
N PRO A 462 -7.10 5.10 36.14
CA PRO A 462 -5.76 5.59 36.39
C PRO A 462 -5.24 6.27 35.11
N PRO A 463 -4.59 7.44 35.18
CA PRO A 463 -3.97 8.08 34.03
C PRO A 463 -2.59 7.51 33.71
N LEU A 464 -1.93 6.90 34.70
CA LEU A 464 -0.60 6.29 34.61
C LEU A 464 -0.46 5.19 35.67
N THR A 465 0.19 4.08 35.33
CA THR A 465 0.55 3.00 36.28
C THR A 465 2.02 2.62 36.13
N PRO A 466 2.64 2.01 37.15
CA PRO A 466 4.02 1.51 37.04
C PRO A 466 4.22 0.56 35.84
N SER A 467 3.25 -0.32 35.58
CA SER A 467 3.28 -1.25 34.42
C SER A 467 3.17 -0.52 33.08
N ALA A 468 2.42 0.57 33.00
CA ALA A 468 2.36 1.41 31.80
C ALA A 468 3.68 2.15 31.57
N VAL A 469 4.36 2.62 32.62
CA VAL A 469 5.71 3.19 32.53
C VAL A 469 6.69 2.16 32.01
N ASP A 470 6.62 0.93 32.51
CA ASP A 470 7.42 -0.17 31.96
C ASP A 470 7.10 -0.40 30.50
N PHE A 471 5.83 -0.35 30.09
CA PHE A 471 5.41 -0.53 28.70
C PHE A 471 6.07 0.49 27.76
N ILE A 472 6.03 1.77 28.14
CA ILE A 472 6.59 2.89 27.38
C ILE A 472 8.12 2.81 27.26
N ASN A 473 8.80 2.22 28.23
CA ASN A 473 10.27 2.12 28.25
C ASN A 473 10.85 1.01 27.36
N GLN A 474 10.00 0.21 26.73
CA GLN A 474 10.45 -0.89 25.87
C GLN A 474 10.98 -0.37 24.55
N PRO A 475 12.08 -0.95 24.04
CA PRO A 475 12.42 -0.83 22.63
C PRO A 475 11.31 -1.44 21.77
N ALA A 476 11.00 -0.80 20.65
CA ALA A 476 10.04 -1.26 19.67
C ALA A 476 10.67 -1.23 18.28
N THR A 477 11.56 -2.17 18.02
CA THR A 477 12.30 -2.34 16.76
C THR A 477 12.10 -3.75 16.22
N VAL A 478 12.08 -3.90 14.90
CA VAL A 478 11.89 -5.18 14.22
C VAL A 478 12.72 -5.24 12.93
N ASP A 479 12.90 -6.44 12.40
CA ASP A 479 13.45 -6.63 11.06
C ASP A 479 12.33 -6.67 10.02
N VAL A 480 12.23 -5.61 9.22
CA VAL A 480 11.20 -5.51 8.16
C VAL A 480 11.60 -6.18 6.85
N ARG A 481 12.84 -6.65 6.70
CA ARG A 481 13.32 -7.25 5.43
C ARG A 481 12.49 -8.45 4.97
N PRO A 482 12.05 -9.38 5.86
CA PRO A 482 11.19 -10.49 5.44
C PRO A 482 9.85 -10.03 4.85
N LEU A 483 9.24 -9.00 5.44
CA LEU A 483 8.04 -8.37 4.89
C LEU A 483 8.33 -7.79 3.49
N LEU A 484 9.37 -6.98 3.35
CA LEU A 484 9.67 -6.30 2.09
C LEU A 484 10.11 -7.25 0.97
N ALA A 485 10.77 -8.35 1.31
CA ALA A 485 11.14 -9.38 0.34
C ALA A 485 9.91 -10.09 -0.25
N ARG A 486 8.86 -10.29 0.56
CA ARG A 486 7.67 -11.07 0.17
C ARG A 486 6.52 -10.20 -0.32
N MET A 487 6.40 -9.00 0.21
CA MET A 487 5.41 -8.00 -0.16
C MET A 487 6.07 -6.63 -0.31
N PRO A 488 6.84 -6.42 -1.41
CA PRO A 488 7.56 -5.17 -1.66
C PRO A 488 6.65 -3.95 -1.56
N ARG A 489 7.06 -2.98 -0.75
CA ARG A 489 6.30 -1.75 -0.51
C ARG A 489 7.20 -0.64 0.02
N ARG A 490 6.79 0.59 -0.21
CA ARG A 490 7.38 1.75 0.45
C ARG A 490 6.72 1.93 1.81
N LEU A 491 7.52 2.01 2.86
CA LEU A 491 7.08 2.41 4.19
C LEU A 491 7.28 3.92 4.34
N THR A 492 6.30 4.61 4.92
CA THR A 492 6.30 6.06 5.08
C THR A 492 7.31 6.48 6.15
N PRO A 493 8.29 7.35 5.80
CA PRO A 493 9.19 7.97 6.79
C PRO A 493 8.43 8.77 7.84
N LEU A 494 9.03 8.92 9.03
CA LEU A 494 8.33 9.52 10.17
C LEU A 494 7.81 10.92 9.83
N ASP A 495 8.69 11.77 9.28
CA ASP A 495 8.40 13.17 9.00
C ASP A 495 7.32 13.34 7.91
N GLU A 496 7.29 12.46 6.91
CA GLU A 496 6.22 12.43 5.91
C GLU A 496 4.87 12.10 6.53
N GLY A 497 4.82 11.05 7.36
CA GLY A 497 3.58 10.66 8.03
C GLY A 497 3.08 11.74 8.99
N LEU A 498 3.98 12.38 9.76
CA LEU A 498 3.63 13.50 10.64
C LEU A 498 3.09 14.70 9.85
N ALA A 499 3.70 15.04 8.70
CA ALA A 499 3.27 16.16 7.88
C ALA A 499 1.83 16.01 7.38
N THR A 500 1.33 14.78 7.20
CA THR A 500 -0.06 14.55 6.72
C THR A 500 -1.14 15.07 7.67
N TYR A 501 -0.84 15.25 8.97
CA TYR A 501 -1.84 15.68 9.96
C TYR A 501 -1.34 16.69 11.00
N LEU A 502 -0.03 16.93 11.11
CA LEU A 502 0.55 17.98 11.97
C LEU A 502 1.18 19.11 11.16
N GLY A 503 1.42 18.91 9.86
CA GLY A 503 2.07 19.92 9.02
C GLY A 503 1.17 21.14 8.77
N PRO A 504 1.76 22.29 8.40
CA PRO A 504 1.00 23.48 8.04
C PRO A 504 0.13 23.21 6.81
N THR A 505 -1.18 23.36 6.96
CA THR A 505 -2.15 23.25 5.86
C THR A 505 -1.85 24.32 4.81
N PRO A 506 -1.89 24.02 3.50
CA PRO A 506 -1.93 25.06 2.47
C PRO A 506 -3.21 25.87 2.69
N GLY A 507 -3.10 27.06 3.29
CA GLY A 507 -4.25 27.90 3.64
C GLY A 507 -4.45 28.28 5.11
N GLY A 508 -3.48 28.04 6.00
CA GLY A 508 -3.41 28.80 7.27
C GLY A 508 -4.42 28.43 8.38
N GLU A 509 -5.19 27.35 8.25
CA GLU A 509 -5.96 26.81 9.38
C GLU A 509 -5.30 25.54 9.91
N LEU A 510 -4.85 25.59 11.16
CA LEU A 510 -4.42 24.42 11.93
C LEU A 510 -5.62 23.47 12.06
N ARG A 511 -5.49 22.22 11.62
CA ARG A 511 -6.51 21.20 11.85
C ARG A 511 -6.53 20.85 13.34
N PHE A 512 -7.59 21.25 14.03
CA PHE A 512 -7.91 20.79 15.36
C PHE A 512 -8.56 19.40 15.25
N ALA A 513 -7.94 18.41 15.89
CA ALA A 513 -8.51 17.08 16.13
C ALA A 513 -8.49 16.81 17.65
#